data_AF-A0A852YX67-F1
#
_entry.id   AF-A0A852YX67-F1
#
_cell.length_a   1.000
_cell.length_b   1.000
_cell.length_c   1.000
_cell.angle_alpha   90.00
_cell.angle_beta   90.00
_cell.angle_gamma   90.00
#
_symmetry.space_group_name_H-M   'P 1'
#
loop_
_entity.id
_entity.type
_entity.pdbx_description
1 polymer ?
#
loop_
_entity_poly.entity_id
_entity_poly.type
_entity_poly.pdbx_seq_one_letter_code
_entity_poly.pdbx_strand_id
1 'polypeptide(L)'
;MNEDWKTQEIRDAEAALEEALANAERVGARADEMNRELPEAKLSEEQTERIEQLVRRGEAPEGIAELQRRVDEGELSWEDVAEGRALQDEGVQSAFASGVPNMQQAKEMLDEGHEVAEIIENDPNRPPE
;
A
#
# COMPACT_ATOMS: atom_id res chain seq x y z
N MET A 1 4.60 1.36 -45.98
CA MET A 1 4.91 -0.08 -46.17
C MET A 1 3.58 -0.80 -46.10
N ASN A 2 3.23 -1.66 -47.07
CA ASN A 2 1.93 -2.33 -47.09
C ASN A 2 1.93 -3.46 -46.05
N GLU A 3 0.98 -3.43 -45.12
CA GLU A 3 0.80 -4.41 -44.04
C GLU A 3 0.05 -5.68 -44.51
N ASP A 4 0.27 -6.08 -45.76
CA ASP A 4 -0.45 -7.17 -46.44
C ASP A 4 -0.19 -8.55 -45.80
N TRP A 5 0.78 -8.64 -44.88
CA TRP A 5 1.10 -9.85 -44.11
C TRP A 5 0.37 -9.94 -42.76
N LYS A 6 -0.21 -8.84 -42.25
CA LYS A 6 -0.92 -8.85 -40.97
C LYS A 6 -2.28 -9.52 -41.12
N THR A 7 -2.44 -10.67 -40.48
CA THR A 7 -3.76 -11.30 -40.31
C THR A 7 -4.63 -10.42 -39.41
N GLN A 8 -5.96 -10.63 -39.47
CA GLN A 8 -6.88 -9.87 -38.59
C GLN A 8 -6.54 -10.08 -37.11
N GLU A 9 -6.17 -11.30 -36.73
CA GLU A 9 -5.72 -11.65 -35.38
C GLU A 9 -4.51 -10.83 -34.92
N ILE A 10 -3.53 -10.59 -35.80
CA ILE A 10 -2.36 -9.74 -35.48
C ILE A 10 -2.79 -8.28 -35.27
N ARG A 11 -3.72 -7.77 -36.09
CA ARG A 11 -4.22 -6.39 -35.93
C ARG A 11 -5.01 -6.21 -34.64
N ASP A 12 -5.84 -7.19 -34.29
CA ASP A 12 -6.63 -7.16 -33.06
C ASP A 12 -5.71 -7.25 -31.82
N ALA A 13 -4.66 -8.08 -31.88
CA ALA A 13 -3.67 -8.18 -30.82
C ALA A 13 -2.83 -6.88 -30.66
N GLU A 14 -2.47 -6.22 -31.75
CA GLU A 14 -1.79 -4.92 -31.72
C GLU A 14 -2.69 -3.83 -31.11
N ALA A 15 -3.95 -3.77 -31.50
CA ALA A 15 -4.91 -2.82 -30.94
C ALA A 15 -5.12 -3.04 -29.43
N ALA A 16 -5.25 -4.29 -28.99
CA ALA A 16 -5.34 -4.64 -27.58
C ALA A 16 -4.07 -4.28 -26.80
N LEU A 17 -2.89 -4.45 -27.40
CA LEU A 17 -1.63 -4.04 -26.79
C LEU A 17 -1.52 -2.52 -26.68
N GLU A 18 -1.87 -1.78 -27.72
CA GLU A 18 -1.89 -0.31 -27.69
C GLU A 18 -2.85 0.23 -26.63
N GLU A 19 -4.04 -0.38 -26.50
CA GLU A 19 -5.00 -0.02 -25.45
C GLU A 19 -4.44 -0.31 -24.05
N ALA A 20 -3.83 -1.48 -23.86
CA ALA A 20 -3.22 -1.86 -22.59
C ALA A 20 -2.07 -0.92 -22.20
N LEU A 21 -1.23 -0.52 -23.16
CA LEU A 21 -0.14 0.44 -22.94
C LEU A 21 -0.69 1.83 -22.58
N ALA A 22 -1.66 2.33 -23.34
CA ALA A 22 -2.30 3.61 -23.04
C ALA A 22 -2.99 3.61 -21.66
N ASN A 23 -3.55 2.47 -21.25
CA ASN A 23 -4.10 2.29 -19.91
C ASN A 23 -3.01 2.31 -18.83
N ALA A 24 -1.92 1.58 -19.02
CA ALA A 24 -0.80 1.54 -18.10
C ALA A 24 -0.18 2.93 -17.90
N GLU A 25 0.03 3.69 -18.98
CA GLU A 25 0.54 5.07 -18.91
C GLU A 25 -0.39 5.99 -18.11
N ARG A 26 -1.70 5.91 -18.34
CA ARG A 26 -2.68 6.72 -17.63
C ARG A 26 -2.74 6.40 -16.14
N VAL A 27 -2.70 5.11 -15.80
CA VAL A 27 -2.70 4.66 -14.40
C VAL A 27 -1.40 5.10 -13.72
N GLY A 28 -0.26 4.95 -14.39
CA GLY A 28 1.03 5.43 -13.89
C GLY A 28 1.04 6.93 -13.62
N ALA A 29 0.54 7.74 -14.57
CA ALA A 29 0.46 9.18 -14.40
C ALA A 29 -0.43 9.60 -13.22
N ARG A 30 -1.56 8.91 -13.01
CA ARG A 30 -2.45 9.16 -11.87
C ARG A 30 -1.81 8.75 -10.54
N ALA A 31 -1.10 7.62 -10.51
CA ALA A 31 -0.37 7.17 -9.33
C ALA A 31 0.74 8.18 -8.95
N ASP A 32 1.49 8.67 -9.93
CA ASP A 32 2.51 9.70 -9.73
C ASP A 32 1.92 11.02 -9.20
N GLU A 33 0.77 11.45 -9.72
CA GLU A 33 0.05 12.64 -9.25
C GLU A 33 -0.36 12.47 -7.78
N MET A 34 -1.02 11.36 -7.44
CA MET A 34 -1.39 11.07 -6.05
C MET A 34 -0.17 11.03 -5.13
N ASN A 35 0.93 10.41 -5.56
CA ASN A 35 2.14 10.30 -4.75
C ASN A 35 2.79 11.67 -4.46
N ARG A 36 2.66 12.64 -5.37
CA ARG A 36 3.14 14.03 -5.13
C ARG A 36 2.28 14.81 -4.15
N GLU A 37 1.00 14.48 -4.04
CA GLU A 37 0.07 15.12 -3.11
C GLU A 37 0.15 14.53 -1.69
N LEU A 38 0.68 13.31 -1.56
CA LEU A 38 0.91 12.70 -0.26
C LEU A 38 2.10 13.35 0.45
N PRO A 39 1.99 13.59 1.77
CA PRO A 39 3.14 14.03 2.56
C PRO A 39 4.25 12.97 2.50
N GLU A 40 5.52 13.41 2.59
CA GLU A 40 6.64 12.47 2.77
C GLU A 40 6.38 11.60 4.01
N ALA A 41 6.12 10.32 3.78
CA ALA A 41 5.94 9.34 4.84
C ALA A 41 7.32 8.85 5.28
N LYS A 42 7.81 9.39 6.40
CA LYS A 42 8.99 8.87 7.09
C LYS A 42 8.59 8.43 8.48
N LEU A 43 8.97 7.20 8.83
CA LEU A 43 8.87 6.74 10.21
C LEU A 43 9.97 7.41 11.03
N SER A 44 9.59 8.12 12.09
CA SER A 44 10.55 8.57 13.10
C SER A 44 11.08 7.37 13.88
N GLU A 45 12.22 7.54 14.56
CA GLU A 45 12.76 6.52 15.47
C GLU A 45 11.74 6.11 16.53
N GLU A 46 11.00 7.08 17.10
CA GLU A 46 9.94 6.83 18.08
C GLU A 46 8.80 5.98 17.50
N GLN A 47 8.42 6.21 16.24
CA GLN A 47 7.38 5.41 15.57
C GLN A 47 7.86 3.98 15.32
N THR A 48 9.11 3.80 14.90
CA THR A 48 9.72 2.48 14.74
C THR A 48 9.79 1.72 16.05
N GLU A 49 10.25 2.37 17.13
CA GLU A 49 10.25 1.76 18.48
C GLU A 49 8.86 1.37 18.94
N ARG A 50 7.83 2.16 18.59
CA ARG A 50 6.44 1.83 18.93
C ARG A 50 5.95 0.59 18.18
N ILE A 51 6.28 0.46 16.89
CA ILE A 51 5.98 -0.75 16.10
C ILE A 51 6.65 -1.96 16.75
N GLU A 52 7.94 -1.86 17.07
CA GLU A 52 8.69 -2.95 17.73
C GLU A 52 8.04 -3.36 19.07
N GLN A 53 7.61 -2.38 19.87
CA GLN A 53 6.94 -2.66 21.14
C GLN A 53 5.61 -3.38 20.95
N LEU A 54 4.79 -2.97 19.97
CA LEU A 54 3.53 -3.64 19.65
C LEU A 54 3.76 -5.08 19.21
N VAL A 55 4.77 -5.32 18.38
CA VAL A 55 5.15 -6.67 17.95
C VAL A 55 5.61 -7.50 19.14
N ARG A 56 6.49 -6.96 20.01
CA ARG A 56 6.98 -7.67 21.20
C ARG A 56 5.87 -8.01 22.19
N ARG A 57 4.82 -7.20 22.29
CA ARG A 57 3.65 -7.44 23.14
C ARG A 57 2.64 -8.41 22.50
N GLY A 58 2.80 -8.75 21.22
CA GLY A 58 1.85 -9.57 20.46
C GLY A 58 0.57 -8.82 20.11
N GLU A 59 0.61 -7.48 20.11
CA GLU A 59 -0.52 -6.59 19.81
C GLU A 59 -0.51 -6.12 18.34
N ALA A 60 0.58 -6.36 17.62
CA ALA A 60 0.67 -6.03 16.20
C ALA A 60 -0.12 -7.04 15.33
N PRO A 61 -0.76 -6.58 14.23
CA PRO A 61 -1.32 -7.47 13.23
C PRO A 61 -0.28 -8.45 12.68
N GLU A 62 -0.71 -9.66 12.29
CA GLU A 62 0.19 -10.73 11.83
C GLU A 62 1.13 -10.29 10.70
N GLY A 63 0.60 -9.54 9.73
CA GLY A 63 1.41 -8.97 8.63
C GLY A 63 2.52 -8.03 9.13
N ILE A 64 2.26 -7.23 10.17
CA ILE A 64 3.26 -6.31 10.74
C ILE A 64 4.31 -7.07 11.56
N ALA A 65 3.90 -8.10 12.31
CA ALA A 65 4.83 -8.96 13.03
C ALA A 65 5.80 -9.69 12.08
N GLU A 66 5.29 -10.14 10.93
CA GLU A 66 6.12 -10.77 9.89
C GLU A 66 7.07 -9.77 9.24
N LEU A 67 6.63 -8.54 8.95
CA LEU A 67 7.53 -7.49 8.47
C LEU A 67 8.64 -7.19 9.49
N GLN A 68 8.32 -7.11 10.79
CA GLN A 68 9.32 -6.92 11.83
C GLN A 68 10.36 -8.04 11.84
N ARG A 69 9.94 -9.30 11.71
CA ARG A 69 10.86 -10.45 11.63
C ARG A 69 11.86 -10.29 10.47
N ARG A 70 11.37 -9.87 9.31
CA ARG A 70 12.20 -9.66 8.10
C ARG A 70 13.12 -8.44 8.23
N VAL A 71 12.68 -7.40 8.95
CA VAL A 71 13.54 -6.26 9.31
C VAL A 71 14.66 -6.71 10.25
N ASP A 72 14.34 -7.52 11.27
CA ASP A 72 15.33 -8.05 12.22
C ASP A 72 16.36 -8.97 11.54
N GLU A 73 15.94 -9.69 10.50
CA GLU A 73 16.81 -10.54 9.66
C GLU A 73 17.64 -9.75 8.63
N GLY A 74 17.37 -8.45 8.49
CA GLY A 74 18.05 -7.55 7.54
C GLY A 74 17.60 -7.72 6.09
N GLU A 75 16.47 -8.40 5.85
CA GLU A 75 15.87 -8.54 4.51
C GLU A 75 15.17 -7.26 4.05
N LEU A 76 14.63 -6.49 5.00
CA LEU A 76 13.91 -5.24 4.80
C LEU A 76 14.42 -4.17 5.76
N SER A 77 14.09 -2.91 5.48
CA SER A 77 14.20 -1.82 6.45
C SER A 77 12.86 -1.11 6.59
N TRP A 78 12.55 -0.64 7.80
CA TRP A 78 11.35 0.18 8.02
C TRP A 78 11.35 1.45 7.17
N GLU A 79 12.53 1.98 6.84
CA GLU A 79 12.69 3.11 5.92
C GLU A 79 12.22 2.75 4.49
N ASP A 80 12.65 1.61 3.96
CA ASP A 80 12.25 1.17 2.60
C ASP A 80 10.76 0.85 2.51
N VAL A 81 10.17 0.34 3.61
CA VAL A 81 8.74 0.08 3.70
C VAL A 81 7.96 1.40 3.75
N ALA A 82 8.37 2.35 4.60
CA ALA A 82 7.68 3.64 4.75
C ALA A 82 7.79 4.53 3.50
N GLU A 83 8.95 4.53 2.85
CA GLU A 83 9.19 5.32 1.63
C GLU A 83 8.67 4.64 0.35
N GLY A 84 8.01 3.50 0.49
CA GLY A 84 7.41 2.76 -0.62
C GLY A 84 8.42 2.07 -1.55
N ARG A 85 9.72 2.05 -1.20
CA ARG A 85 10.75 1.36 -1.98
C ARG A 85 10.54 -0.16 -1.97
N ALA A 86 9.95 -0.70 -0.91
CA ALA A 86 9.63 -2.12 -0.78
C ALA A 86 8.25 -2.52 -1.34
N LEU A 87 7.53 -1.63 -2.05
CA LEU A 87 6.17 -1.92 -2.53
C LEU A 87 6.05 -3.08 -3.54
N GLN A 88 7.15 -3.50 -4.15
CA GLN A 88 7.16 -4.67 -5.06
C GLN A 88 7.23 -6.00 -4.29
N ASP A 89 7.46 -5.96 -2.98
CA ASP A 89 7.50 -7.16 -2.15
C ASP A 89 6.08 -7.63 -1.80
N GLU A 90 5.78 -8.90 -2.09
CA GLU A 90 4.45 -9.48 -1.86
C GLU A 90 4.05 -9.47 -0.38
N GLY A 91 5.01 -9.65 0.54
CA GLY A 91 4.78 -9.61 1.98
C GLY A 91 4.41 -8.21 2.45
N VAL A 92 5.10 -7.19 1.93
CA VAL A 92 4.77 -5.78 2.17
C VAL A 92 3.38 -5.46 1.62
N GLN A 93 3.06 -5.84 0.37
CA GLN A 93 1.74 -5.61 -0.21
C GLN A 93 0.62 -6.26 0.61
N SER A 94 0.83 -7.51 1.05
CA SER A 94 -0.13 -8.25 1.87
C SER A 94 -0.37 -7.57 3.23
N ALA A 95 0.71 -7.14 3.90
CA ALA A 95 0.61 -6.43 5.16
C ALA A 95 -0.18 -5.11 5.02
N PHE A 96 0.07 -4.32 3.99
CA PHE A 96 -0.70 -3.10 3.71
C PHE A 96 -2.16 -3.39 3.36
N ALA A 97 -2.42 -4.41 2.53
CA ALA A 97 -3.77 -4.78 2.11
C ALA A 97 -4.68 -5.12 3.31
N SER A 98 -4.11 -5.71 4.37
CA SER A 98 -4.85 -6.04 5.60
C SER A 98 -5.42 -4.82 6.33
N GLY A 99 -4.79 -3.64 6.19
CA GLY A 99 -5.23 -2.39 6.82
C GLY A 99 -6.25 -1.59 6.00
N VAL A 100 -6.41 -1.89 4.71
CA VAL A 100 -7.30 -1.12 3.81
C VAL A 100 -8.75 -1.08 4.27
N PRO A 101 -9.37 -2.20 4.71
CA PRO A 101 -10.75 -2.17 5.20
C PRO A 101 -10.95 -1.22 6.40
N ASN A 102 -9.99 -1.22 7.34
CA ASN A 102 -10.07 -0.36 8.52
C ASN A 102 -9.93 1.13 8.14
N MET A 103 -9.06 1.44 7.17
CA MET A 103 -8.96 2.81 6.63
C MET A 103 -10.23 3.26 5.92
N GLN A 104 -10.90 2.35 5.18
CA GLN A 104 -12.18 2.65 4.53
C GLN A 104 -13.27 2.93 5.56
N GLN A 105 -13.36 2.12 6.61
CA GLN A 105 -14.30 2.35 7.71
C GLN A 105 -14.03 3.68 8.42
N ALA A 106 -12.77 3.98 8.74
CA ALA A 106 -12.40 5.25 9.37
C ALA A 106 -12.75 6.45 8.48
N LYS A 107 -12.59 6.32 7.16
CA LYS A 107 -13.01 7.34 6.19
C LYS A 107 -14.53 7.52 6.18
N GLU A 108 -15.30 6.43 6.13
CA GLU A 108 -16.78 6.52 6.17
C GLU A 108 -17.25 7.25 7.43
N MET A 109 -16.67 6.91 8.58
CA MET A 109 -16.99 7.59 9.84
C MET A 109 -16.66 9.09 9.79
N LEU A 110 -15.52 9.49 9.20
CA LEU A 110 -15.17 10.91 9.00
C LEU A 110 -16.18 11.62 8.08
N ASP A 111 -16.56 10.98 6.97
CA ASP A 111 -17.53 11.53 6.01
C ASP A 111 -18.94 11.67 6.64
N GLU A 112 -19.28 10.79 7.60
CA GLU A 112 -20.51 10.83 8.40
C GLU A 112 -20.48 11.85 9.56
N GLY A 113 -19.32 12.45 9.83
CA GLY A 113 -19.13 13.49 10.84
C GLY A 113 -18.83 12.98 12.24
N HIS A 114 -18.35 11.74 12.38
CA HIS A 114 -17.87 11.21 13.66
C HIS A 114 -16.59 11.92 14.13
N GLU A 115 -16.44 12.02 15.45
CA GLU A 115 -15.25 12.60 16.06
C GLU A 115 -14.05 11.63 15.99
N VAL A 116 -12.84 12.19 15.92
CA VAL A 116 -11.59 11.39 15.83
C VAL A 116 -11.44 10.41 16.99
N ALA A 117 -11.88 10.79 18.19
CA ALA A 117 -11.83 9.91 19.36
C ALA A 117 -12.70 8.65 19.19
N GLU A 118 -13.87 8.80 18.57
CA GLU A 118 -14.79 7.69 18.31
C GLU A 118 -14.23 6.75 17.23
N ILE A 119 -13.56 7.31 16.22
CA ILE A 119 -12.88 6.52 15.18
C ILE A 119 -11.75 5.69 15.79
N ILE A 120 -10.93 6.30 16.65
CA ILE A 120 -9.86 5.58 17.36
C ILE A 120 -10.44 4.51 18.28
N GLU A 121 -11.55 4.77 18.96
CA GLU A 121 -12.22 3.79 19.84
C GLU A 121 -12.74 2.57 19.06
N ASN A 122 -13.15 2.77 17.81
CA ASN A 122 -13.62 1.71 16.92
C ASN A 122 -12.51 1.03 16.09
N ASP A 123 -11.24 1.43 16.24
CA ASP A 123 -10.13 0.78 15.54
C ASP A 123 -9.90 -0.64 16.10
N PRO A 124 -10.11 -1.71 15.30
CA PRO A 124 -9.93 -3.08 15.76
C PRO A 124 -8.46 -3.43 16.08
N ASN A 125 -7.52 -2.58 15.67
CA ASN A 125 -6.09 -2.71 15.98
C ASN A 125 -5.64 -1.83 17.14
N ARG A 126 -6.56 -1.15 17.83
CA ARG A 126 -6.23 -0.31 18.98
C ARG A 126 -5.62 -1.18 20.11
N PRO A 127 -4.44 -0.84 20.66
CA PRO A 127 -3.89 -1.55 21.80
C PRO A 127 -4.75 -1.35 23.05
N PRO A 128 -4.91 -2.38 23.91
CA PRO A 128 -5.63 -2.25 25.18
C PRO A 128 -4.93 -1.26 26.12
N GLU A 129 -5.72 -0.51 26.92
CA GLU A 129 -5.21 0.41 27.95
C GLU A 129 -4.60 -0.29 29.17
#